data_AF-A0A328ASB5-F1
#
_entry.id   AF-A0A328ASB5-F1
#
_cell.length_a   1.000
_cell.length_b   1.000
_cell.length_c   1.000
_cell.angle_alpha   90.00
_cell.angle_beta   90.00
_cell.angle_gamma   90.00
#
_symmetry.space_group_name_H-M   'P 1'
#
loop_
_entity.id
_entity.type
_entity.pdbx_description
1 polymer ?
#
loop_
_entity_poly.entity_id
_entity_poly.type
_entity_poly.pdbx_seq_one_letter_code
_entity_poly.pdbx_strand_id
1 'polypeptide(L)' 'MGGAMIIDPFRLYRRHRRLVREAEEEAQFLRRRHGPSALQAARSRLDRPDLTHWGKRVMQRAIRLLEKGA' A
#
# COMPACT_ATOMS: atom_id res chain seq x y z
N MET A 1 -30.56 -14.59 -10.93
CA MET A 1 -30.96 -13.32 -10.28
C MET A 1 -29.69 -12.54 -9.92
N GLY A 2 -29.22 -11.69 -10.82
CA GLY A 2 -28.01 -10.89 -10.62
C GLY A 2 -28.37 -9.59 -9.92
N GLY A 3 -28.23 -9.55 -8.59
CA GLY A 3 -28.30 -8.30 -7.85
C GLY A 3 -27.16 -7.40 -8.31
N ALA A 4 -27.48 -6.30 -8.98
CA ALA A 4 -26.52 -5.26 -9.26
C ALA A 4 -25.92 -4.83 -7.92
N MET A 5 -24.68 -5.25 -7.65
CA MET A 5 -23.93 -4.82 -6.49
C MET A 5 -23.65 -3.33 -6.70
N ILE A 6 -24.55 -2.47 -6.22
CA ILE A 6 -24.37 -1.02 -6.22
C ILE A 6 -23.12 -0.80 -5.39
N ILE A 7 -21.99 -0.60 -6.07
CA ILE A 7 -20.74 -0.29 -5.42
C ILE A 7 -20.92 1.12 -4.87
N ASP A 8 -21.20 1.19 -3.57
CA ASP A 8 -21.33 2.44 -2.85
C ASP A 8 -20.04 3.26 -3.03
N PRO A 9 -20.08 4.41 -3.72
CA PRO A 9 -18.90 5.21 -4.01
C PRO A 9 -18.22 5.70 -2.72
N PHE A 10 -18.96 5.88 -1.62
CA PHE A 10 -18.38 6.24 -0.33
C PHE A 10 -17.58 5.09 0.28
N ARG A 11 -18.00 3.85 0.10
CA ARG A 11 -17.23 2.67 0.55
C ARG A 11 -15.93 2.54 -0.24
N LEU A 12 -15.96 2.76 -1.56
CA LEU A 12 -14.74 2.79 -2.36
C LEU A 12 -13.81 3.92 -1.94
N TYR A 13 -14.35 5.11 -1.72
CA TYR A 13 -13.57 6.26 -1.28
C TYR A 13 -12.89 6.00 0.07
N ARG A 14 -13.63 5.50 1.06
CA ARG A 14 -13.07 5.15 2.38
C ARG A 14 -11.98 4.09 2.27
N ARG A 15 -12.20 3.06 1.44
CA ARG A 15 -11.19 2.03 1.18
C ARG A 15 -9.94 2.63 0.54
N HIS A 16 -10.10 3.53 -0.43
CA HIS A 16 -8.97 4.22 -1.06
C HIS A 16 -8.21 5.08 -0.05
N ARG A 17 -8.91 5.87 0.77
CA ARG A 17 -8.30 6.68 1.83
C ARG A 17 -7.52 5.83 2.82
N ARG A 18 -8.06 4.68 3.21
CA ARG A 18 -7.37 3.71 4.08
C ARG A 18 -6.09 3.19 3.43
N LEU A 19 -6.15 2.79 2.15
CA LEU A 19 -4.97 2.33 1.40
C LEU A 19 -3.87 3.39 1.37
N VAL A 20 -4.25 4.65 1.10
CA VAL A 20 -3.30 5.76 1.04
C VAL A 20 -2.65 5.98 2.41
N ARG A 21 -3.45 6.04 3.48
CA ARG A 21 -2.94 6.27 4.83
C ARG A 21 -1.97 5.17 5.27
N GLU A 22 -2.36 3.90 5.11
CA GLU A 22 -1.50 2.78 5.48
C GLU A 22 -0.21 2.75 4.63
N ALA A 23 -0.28 3.11 3.35
CA ALA A 23 0.91 3.17 2.50
C ALA A 23 1.86 4.31 2.88
N GLU A 24 1.34 5.46 3.32
CA GLU A 24 2.13 6.58 3.83
C GLU A 24 2.82 6.22 5.16
N GLU A 25 2.07 5.64 6.09
CA GLU A 25 2.59 5.13 7.37
C GLU A 25 3.72 4.11 7.13
N GLU A 26 3.50 3.16 6.22
CA GLU A 26 4.47 2.11 5.91
C GLU A 26 5.71 2.65 5.17
N ALA A 27 5.53 3.56 4.21
CA ALA A 27 6.65 4.23 3.54
C ALA A 27 7.48 5.05 4.54
N GLN A 28 6.84 5.73 5.49
CA GLN A 28 7.54 6.48 6.53
C GLN A 28 8.28 5.54 7.50
N PHE A 29 7.66 4.41 7.87
CA PHE A 29 8.31 3.38 8.67
C PHE A 29 9.56 2.84 7.97
N LEU A 30 9.45 2.50 6.69
CA LEU A 30 10.57 1.99 5.89
C LEU A 30 11.69 3.03 5.76
N ARG A 31 11.37 4.31 5.53
CA ARG A 31 12.36 5.41 5.53
C ARG A 31 13.08 5.51 6.86
N ARG A 32 12.36 5.49 7.98
CA ARG A 32 12.96 5.61 9.31
C ARG A 32 13.85 4.41 9.66
N ARG A 33 13.43 3.20 9.28
CA ARG A 33 14.12 1.96 9.64
C ARG A 33 15.30 1.62 8.72
N HIS A 34 15.14 1.87 7.43
CA HIS A 34 16.09 1.41 6.39
C HIS A 34 16.78 2.55 5.66
N GLY A 35 16.36 3.81 5.87
CA GLY A 35 17.00 4.99 5.31
C GLY A 35 17.11 4.91 3.78
N PRO A 36 18.32 5.05 3.21
CA PRO A 36 18.55 4.92 1.76
C PRO A 36 18.11 3.58 1.17
N SER A 37 18.13 2.50 1.96
CA SER A 37 17.73 1.16 1.52
C SER A 37 16.21 0.90 1.61
N ALA A 38 15.41 1.89 2.01
CA ALA A 38 13.97 1.75 2.21
C ALA A 38 13.24 1.21 0.97
N LEU A 39 13.62 1.64 -0.23
CA LEU A 39 13.02 1.16 -1.48
C LEU A 39 13.31 -0.32 -1.72
N GLN A 40 14.55 -0.76 -1.50
CA GLN A 40 14.94 -2.15 -1.65
C GLN A 40 14.22 -3.03 -0.61
N ALA A 41 14.17 -2.59 0.66
CA ALA A 41 13.44 -3.28 1.72
C ALA A 41 11.94 -3.42 1.41
N ALA A 42 11.33 -2.38 0.83
CA ALA A 42 9.94 -2.40 0.39
C ALA A 42 9.69 -3.46 -0.69
N ARG A 43 10.57 -3.53 -1.70
CA ARG A 43 10.50 -4.52 -2.80
C ARG A 43 10.66 -5.94 -2.25
N SER A 44 11.67 -6.19 -1.43
CA SER A 44 11.86 -7.50 -0.79
C SER A 44 10.67 -7.93 0.07
N ARG A 45 9.94 -6.98 0.67
CA ARG A 45 8.73 -7.28 1.45
C ARG A 45 7.52 -7.56 0.56
N LEU A 46 7.42 -6.92 -0.61
CA LEU A 46 6.35 -7.16 -1.58
C LEU A 46 6.43 -8.58 -2.18
N ASP A 47 7.64 -9.09 -2.38
CA ASP A 47 7.90 -10.42 -2.95
C ASP A 47 7.59 -11.57 -1.99
N ARG A 48 7.28 -11.27 -0.72
CA ARG A 48 6.96 -12.32 0.25
C ARG A 48 5.63 -13.01 -0.08
N PRO A 49 5.60 -14.36 -0.08
CA PRO A 49 4.42 -15.11 -0.49
C PRO A 49 3.26 -15.02 0.52
N ASP A 50 3.56 -14.73 1.78
CA ASP A 50 2.61 -14.60 2.89
C ASP A 50 1.86 -13.25 2.91
N LEU A 51 2.24 -12.31 2.04
CA LEU A 51 1.63 -10.99 2.04
C LEU A 51 0.19 -11.04 1.49
N THR A 52 -0.76 -10.63 2.32
CA THR A 52 -2.18 -10.56 1.94
C THR A 52 -2.37 -9.68 0.70
N HIS A 53 -3.46 -9.89 -0.06
CA HIS A 53 -3.75 -9.06 -1.23
C HIS A 53 -3.85 -7.56 -0.87
N TRP A 54 -4.39 -7.24 0.30
CA TRP A 54 -4.40 -5.85 0.80
C TRP A 54 -2.99 -5.35 1.12
N GLY A 55 -2.19 -6.13 1.84
CA GLY A 55 -0.80 -5.80 2.14
C GLY A 55 0.04 -5.58 0.88
N LYS A 56 -0.16 -6.39 -0.16
CA LYS A 56 0.47 -6.19 -1.48
C LYS A 56 0.10 -4.83 -2.09
N ARG A 57 -1.17 -4.43 -2.03
CA ARG A 57 -1.60 -3.12 -2.53
C ARG A 57 -1.01 -1.95 -1.73
N VAL A 58 -0.98 -2.07 -0.39
CA VAL A 58 -0.35 -1.09 0.49
C VAL A 58 1.12 -0.96 0.13
N MET A 59 1.83 -2.08 0.00
CA MET A 59 3.26 -2.09 -0.27
C MET A 59 3.61 -1.59 -1.68
N GLN A 60 2.84 -1.94 -2.70
CA GLN A 60 2.97 -1.36 -4.05
C GLN A 60 2.79 0.16 -4.03
N ARG A 61 1.84 0.66 -3.24
CA ARG A 61 1.60 2.11 -3.10
C ARG A 61 2.75 2.77 -2.33
N ALA A 62 3.24 2.15 -1.26
CA ALA A 62 4.37 2.62 -0.47
C ALA A 62 5.64 2.71 -1.33
N ILE A 63 5.93 1.70 -2.16
CA ILE A 63 7.04 1.73 -3.14
C ILE A 63 6.94 2.96 -4.04
N ARG A 64 5.76 3.25 -4.62
CA ARG A 64 5.58 4.45 -5.45
C ARG A 64 5.80 5.75 -4.68
N LEU A 65 5.44 5.81 -3.40
CA LEU A 65 5.69 6.98 -2.56
C LEU A 65 7.18 7.15 -2.22
N LEU A 66 7.89 6.03 -2.05
CA LEU A 66 9.33 6.01 -1.86
C LEU A 66 10.05 6.45 -3.13
N GLU A 67 9.66 5.95 -4.30
CA GLU A 67 10.23 6.34 -5.60
C GLU A 67 10.01 7.82 -5.95
N LYS A 68 8.90 8.42 -5.51
CA LYS A 68 8.60 9.84 -5.74
C LYS A 68 9.32 10.80 -4.79
N GLY A 69 9.82 10.31 -3.65
CA GLY A 69 10.43 11.14 -2.61
C GLY A 69 11.78 10.63 -2.15
N ALA A 70 12.44 9.79 -2.97
CA ALA A 70 13.87 9.54 -2.95
C ALA A 70 14.51 10.50 -3.96
#